data_AF-A0A3M6V3E3-F1
#
_entry.id   AF-A0A3M6V3E3-F1
#
_cell.length_a   1.000
_cell.length_b   1.000
_cell.length_c   1.000
_cell.angle_alpha   90.00
_cell.angle_beta   90.00
_cell.angle_gamma   90.00
#
_symmetry.space_group_name_H-M   'P 1'
#
loop_
_entity.id
_entity.type
_entity.pdbx_description
1 polymer ?
#
loop_
_entity_poly.entity_id
_entity_poly.type
_entity_poly.pdbx_seq_one_letter_code
_entity_poly.pdbx_strand_id
1 'polypeptide(L)'
;MKTGEKTAPSQKVREKERRSNLSDKQLNYFKFAQIVTTEFPRALRQTFRTMWDNKFGNMTGSKSWDDSPDVRKLFLKAEGGKTRVPTHLSYEEWDFLSLIHATIHARSFTGPYSKGQPLKLPHDKFLASVVS
;
A
#
# COMPACT_ATOMS: atom_id res chain seq x y z
N MET A 1 1.98 -1.93 -63.06
CA MET A 1 1.11 -2.23 -61.91
C MET A 1 1.96 -2.20 -60.65
N LYS A 2 1.85 -1.17 -59.80
CA LYS A 2 2.53 -1.12 -58.49
C LYS A 2 1.55 -1.58 -57.42
N THR A 3 1.77 -2.77 -56.89
CA THR A 3 1.10 -3.30 -55.71
C THR A 3 1.61 -2.54 -54.48
N GLY A 4 0.73 -1.75 -53.86
CA GLY A 4 0.99 -1.03 -52.62
C GLY A 4 0.94 -1.98 -51.43
N GLU A 5 2.10 -2.26 -50.85
CA GLU A 5 2.25 -3.02 -49.61
C GLU A 5 1.75 -2.17 -48.43
N LYS A 6 0.59 -2.50 -47.87
CA LYS A 6 0.09 -1.88 -46.64
C LYS A 6 0.84 -2.51 -45.46
N THR A 7 1.90 -1.85 -45.02
CA THR A 7 2.64 -2.22 -43.81
C THR A 7 1.74 -2.00 -42.58
N ALA A 8 1.58 -3.05 -41.75
CA ALA A 8 0.76 -2.98 -40.55
C ALA A 8 1.36 -2.00 -39.51
N PRO A 9 0.55 -1.22 -38.78
CA PRO A 9 1.06 -0.27 -37.81
C PRO A 9 1.81 -0.98 -36.68
N SER A 10 2.97 -0.44 -36.32
CA SER A 10 3.81 -0.94 -35.23
C SER A 10 3.04 -0.95 -33.89
N GLN A 11 3.29 -1.94 -33.02
CA GLN A 11 2.59 -2.11 -31.74
C GLN A 11 2.60 -0.85 -30.87
N LYS A 12 3.70 -0.08 -30.88
CA LYS A 12 3.79 1.21 -30.19
C LYS A 12 2.79 2.25 -30.70
N VAL A 13 2.50 2.26 -32.00
CA VAL A 13 1.48 3.14 -32.61
C VAL A 13 0.09 2.68 -32.21
N ARG A 14 -0.17 1.36 -32.24
CA ARG A 14 -1.43 0.76 -31.79
C ARG A 14 -1.75 1.01 -30.32
N GLU A 15 -0.75 0.98 -29.43
CA GLU A 15 -0.91 1.31 -28.01
C GLU A 15 -1.08 2.81 -27.77
N LYS A 16 -0.46 3.65 -28.60
CA LYS A 16 -0.63 5.10 -28.54
C LYS A 16 -2.02 5.51 -29.04
N GLU A 17 -2.54 4.85 -30.06
CA GLU A 17 -3.88 5.07 -30.64
C GLU A 17 -5.01 4.49 -29.79
N ARG A 18 -4.77 3.35 -29.11
CA ARG A 18 -5.71 2.85 -28.08
C ARG A 18 -5.85 3.79 -26.90
N ARG A 19 -4.77 4.50 -26.53
CA ARG A 19 -4.80 5.54 -25.50
C ARG A 19 -5.57 6.79 -25.92
N SER A 20 -5.67 7.09 -27.21
CA SER A 20 -6.40 8.27 -27.71
C SER A 20 -7.91 8.05 -27.95
N ASN A 21 -8.42 6.82 -27.81
CA ASN A 21 -9.85 6.47 -28.02
C ASN A 21 -10.62 6.15 -26.73
N LEU A 22 -10.11 6.55 -25.56
CA LEU A 22 -10.84 6.39 -24.29
C LEU A 22 -11.73 7.61 -24.04
N SER A 23 -12.98 7.37 -23.66
CA SER A 23 -13.85 8.45 -23.16
C SER A 23 -13.27 9.06 -21.88
N ASP A 24 -13.58 10.34 -21.60
CA ASP A 24 -13.13 11.02 -20.38
C ASP A 24 -13.48 10.24 -19.10
N LYS A 25 -14.64 9.57 -19.09
CA LYS A 25 -15.06 8.71 -17.97
C LYS A 25 -14.11 7.52 -17.76
N GLN A 26 -13.73 6.84 -18.84
CA GLN A 26 -12.78 5.73 -18.79
C GLN A 26 -11.38 6.21 -18.39
N LEU A 27 -10.95 7.38 -18.88
CA LEU A 27 -9.68 7.98 -18.50
C LEU A 27 -9.66 8.32 -17.01
N ASN A 28 -10.75 8.88 -16.47
CA ASN A 28 -10.88 9.18 -15.04
C ASN A 28 -10.86 7.90 -14.19
N TYR A 29 -11.55 6.85 -14.61
CA TYR A 29 -11.50 5.55 -13.94
C TYR A 29 -10.07 4.98 -13.92
N PHE A 30 -9.36 5.03 -15.06
CA PHE A 30 -7.98 4.55 -15.13
C PHE A 30 -7.05 5.34 -14.21
N LYS A 31 -7.17 6.68 -14.19
CA LYS A 31 -6.41 7.54 -13.28
C LYS A 31 -6.66 7.18 -11.82
N PHE A 32 -7.93 6.98 -11.45
CA PHE A 32 -8.29 6.58 -10.09
C PHE A 32 -7.73 5.19 -9.73
N ALA A 33 -7.90 4.21 -10.61
CA ALA A 33 -7.36 2.86 -10.41
C ALA A 33 -5.83 2.89 -10.26
N GLN A 34 -5.13 3.73 -11.02
CA GLN A 34 -3.69 3.92 -10.89
C GLN A 34 -3.34 4.46 -9.50
N ILE A 35 -4.01 5.50 -9.01
CA ILE A 35 -3.78 6.06 -7.67
C ILE A 35 -3.99 5.00 -6.57
N VAL A 36 -5.08 4.23 -6.66
CA VAL A 36 -5.40 3.18 -5.68
C VAL A 36 -4.38 2.03 -5.72
N THR A 37 -3.79 1.75 -6.87
CA THR A 37 -2.82 0.65 -7.02
C THR A 37 -1.36 1.07 -6.81
N THR A 38 -1.05 2.38 -6.83
CA THR A 38 0.31 2.89 -6.61
C THR A 38 0.45 3.67 -5.30
N GLU A 39 -0.27 4.78 -5.17
CA GLU A 39 -0.06 5.74 -4.08
C GLU A 39 -0.59 5.21 -2.75
N PHE A 40 -1.72 4.51 -2.79
CA PHE A 40 -2.33 4.00 -1.56
C PHE A 40 -1.47 2.92 -0.89
N PRO A 41 -0.97 1.88 -1.59
CA PRO A 41 0.00 0.93 -1.02
C PRO A 41 1.24 1.61 -0.47
N ARG A 42 1.79 2.60 -1.20
CA ARG A 42 2.96 3.36 -0.77
C ARG A 42 2.70 4.13 0.54
N ALA A 43 1.57 4.82 0.62
CA ALA A 43 1.15 5.52 1.83
C ALA A 43 0.95 4.55 3.00
N LEU A 44 0.27 3.42 2.78
CA LEU A 44 0.04 2.42 3.82
C LEU A 44 1.35 1.82 4.35
N ARG A 45 2.33 1.52 3.49
CA ARG A 45 3.66 1.04 3.91
C ARG A 45 4.37 2.07 4.76
N GLN A 46 4.34 3.33 4.34
CA GLN A 46 4.94 4.41 5.10
C GLN A 46 4.27 4.57 6.47
N THR A 47 2.94 4.55 6.53
CA THR A 47 2.19 4.62 7.80
C THR A 47 2.52 3.44 8.70
N PHE A 48 2.51 2.22 8.17
CA PHE A 48 2.88 1.00 8.90
C PHE A 48 4.28 1.12 9.52
N ARG A 49 5.27 1.51 8.70
CA ARG A 49 6.65 1.69 9.14
C ARG A 49 6.75 2.72 10.26
N THR A 50 6.13 3.88 10.09
CA THR A 50 6.12 4.93 11.12
C THR A 50 5.48 4.44 12.41
N MET A 51 4.36 3.70 12.35
CA MET A 51 3.71 3.13 13.54
C MET A 51 4.59 2.10 14.23
N TRP A 52 5.27 1.25 13.46
CA TRP A 52 6.25 0.29 13.98
C TRP A 52 7.41 0.98 14.67
N ASP A 53 8.07 1.91 13.99
CA ASP A 53 9.24 2.63 14.51
C ASP A 53 8.89 3.44 15.76
N ASN A 54 7.72 4.06 15.81
CA ASN A 54 7.27 4.79 16.99
C ASN A 54 7.01 3.88 18.20
N LYS A 55 6.45 2.68 17.97
CA LYS A 55 6.07 1.77 19.07
C LYS A 55 7.23 0.91 19.54
N PHE A 56 8.03 0.41 18.61
CA PHE A 56 9.10 -0.55 18.88
C PHE A 56 10.49 0.05 18.71
N GLY A 57 10.70 1.06 17.87
CA GLY A 57 12.03 1.61 17.58
C GLY A 57 12.79 2.18 18.80
N ASN A 58 12.08 2.61 19.83
CA ASN A 58 12.68 3.15 21.07
C ASN A 58 12.79 2.11 22.20
N MET A 59 12.35 0.86 21.97
CA MET A 59 12.36 -0.19 22.99
C MET A 59 13.73 -0.88 23.01
N THR A 60 14.29 -1.13 24.20
CA THR A 60 15.58 -1.80 24.35
C THR A 60 15.56 -3.19 23.71
N GLY A 61 16.43 -3.43 22.72
CA GLY A 61 16.49 -4.69 21.96
C GLY A 61 15.53 -4.79 20.78
N SER A 62 14.72 -3.76 20.51
CA SER A 62 13.89 -3.69 19.31
C SER A 62 14.61 -3.02 18.14
N LYS A 63 14.21 -3.39 16.93
CA LYS A 63 14.74 -2.83 15.68
C LYS A 63 13.64 -2.03 14.96
N SER A 64 14.03 -0.88 14.41
CA SER A 64 13.22 -0.18 13.41
C SER A 64 12.89 -1.09 12.23
N TRP A 65 11.83 -0.78 11.49
CA TRP A 65 11.43 -1.57 10.34
C TRP A 65 12.44 -1.43 9.20
N ASP A 66 13.23 -2.47 8.98
CA ASP A 66 14.18 -2.63 7.88
C ASP A 66 13.76 -3.72 6.88
N ASP A 67 12.55 -4.27 7.06
CA ASP A 67 12.00 -5.39 6.27
C ASP A 67 12.87 -6.67 6.26
N SER A 68 13.83 -6.77 7.18
CA SER A 68 14.63 -7.97 7.37
C SER A 68 13.75 -9.14 7.85
N PRO A 69 14.13 -10.40 7.54
CA PRO A 69 13.43 -11.57 8.04
C PRO A 69 13.27 -11.58 9.57
N ASP A 70 14.26 -11.03 10.29
CA ASP A 70 14.24 -10.94 11.76
C ASP A 70 13.14 -10.01 12.26
N VAL A 71 13.00 -8.82 11.66
CA VAL A 71 11.97 -7.85 12.04
C VAL A 71 10.58 -8.34 11.64
N ARG A 72 10.45 -9.01 10.49
CA ARG A 72 9.19 -9.66 10.08
C ARG A 72 8.79 -10.78 11.04
N LYS A 73 9.76 -11.56 11.54
CA LYS A 73 9.53 -12.57 12.60
C LYS A 73 9.14 -11.92 13.93
N LEU A 74 9.73 -10.78 14.28
CA LEU A 74 9.35 -10.01 15.46
C LEU A 74 7.91 -9.50 15.36
N PHE A 75 7.51 -9.01 14.19
CA PHE A 75 6.11 -8.63 13.92
C PHE A 75 5.16 -9.81 14.05
N LEU A 76 5.49 -10.97 13.48
CA LEU A 76 4.68 -12.17 13.65
C LEU A 76 4.51 -12.56 15.13
N LYS A 77 5.57 -12.44 15.93
CA LYS A 77 5.52 -12.67 17.38
C LYS A 77 4.60 -11.66 18.07
N ALA A 78 4.68 -10.38 17.70
CA ALA A 78 3.83 -9.32 18.23
C ALA A 78 2.34 -9.50 17.86
N GLU A 79 2.04 -10.13 16.71
CA GLU A 79 0.69 -10.55 16.33
C GLU A 79 0.17 -11.79 17.09
N GLY A 80 0.99 -12.42 17.92
CA GLY A 80 0.65 -13.65 18.66
C GLY A 80 0.92 -14.94 17.86
N GLY A 81 1.86 -14.90 16.92
CA GLY A 81 2.32 -16.06 16.16
C GLY A 81 1.43 -16.46 14.98
N LYS A 82 0.27 -15.83 14.81
CA LYS A 82 -0.64 -16.05 13.68
C LYS A 82 -1.20 -14.72 13.19
N THR A 83 -0.98 -14.43 11.91
CA THR A 83 -1.49 -13.22 11.26
C THR A 83 -1.98 -13.53 9.85
N ARG A 84 -2.82 -12.65 9.31
CA ARG A 84 -3.30 -12.70 7.92
C ARG A 84 -2.27 -12.12 6.93
N VAL A 85 -1.26 -11.44 7.46
CA VAL A 85 -0.21 -10.78 6.68
C VAL A 85 0.88 -11.79 6.29
N PRO A 86 1.33 -11.85 5.04
CA PRO A 86 2.35 -12.81 4.62
C PRO A 86 3.75 -12.37 5.06
N THR A 87 4.07 -12.56 6.35
CA THR A 87 5.34 -12.12 6.95
C THR A 87 6.58 -12.85 6.41
N HIS A 88 6.40 -13.92 5.63
CA HIS A 88 7.49 -14.60 4.93
C HIS A 88 7.96 -13.82 3.69
N LEU A 89 7.13 -12.91 3.16
CA LEU A 89 7.45 -12.02 2.05
C LEU A 89 7.87 -10.65 2.55
N SER A 90 8.57 -9.89 1.69
CA SER A 90 8.80 -8.46 1.93
C SER A 90 7.46 -7.74 2.01
N TYR A 91 7.36 -6.73 2.86
CA TYR A 91 6.17 -5.87 2.88
C TYR A 91 5.95 -5.07 1.57
N GLU A 92 6.95 -4.99 0.69
CA GLU A 92 6.78 -4.45 -0.67
C GLU A 92 5.94 -5.38 -1.55
N GLU A 93 5.95 -6.68 -1.25
CA GLU A 93 5.18 -7.71 -1.97
C GLU A 93 3.80 -7.95 -1.36
N TRP A 94 3.49 -7.31 -0.24
CA TRP A 94 2.18 -7.45 0.38
C TRP A 94 1.09 -6.82 -0.49
N ASP A 95 -0.02 -7.55 -0.63
CA ASP A 95 -1.20 -7.03 -1.30
C ASP A 95 -1.86 -5.91 -0.49
N PHE A 96 -2.75 -5.18 -1.15
CA PHE A 96 -3.42 -4.02 -0.54
C PHE A 96 -4.21 -4.38 0.73
N LEU A 97 -4.84 -5.57 0.77
CA LEU A 97 -5.59 -6.03 1.93
C LEU A 97 -4.69 -6.41 3.10
N SER A 98 -3.52 -7.00 2.83
CA SER A 98 -2.49 -7.31 3.81
C SER A 98 -1.93 -6.03 4.40
N LEU A 99 -1.68 -5.00 3.59
CA LEU A 99 -1.28 -3.68 4.06
C LEU A 99 -2.35 -3.03 4.94
N ILE A 100 -3.63 -3.07 4.53
CA ILE A 100 -4.74 -2.58 5.38
C ILE A 100 -4.77 -3.33 6.72
N HIS A 101 -4.71 -4.67 6.70
CA HIS A 101 -4.70 -5.46 7.93
C HIS A 101 -3.49 -5.13 8.81
N ALA A 102 -2.30 -5.03 8.22
CA ALA A 102 -1.06 -4.74 8.94
C ALA A 102 -1.07 -3.33 9.56
N THR A 103 -1.71 -2.35 8.92
CA THR A 103 -1.72 -0.97 9.42
C THR A 103 -2.87 -0.69 10.38
N ILE A 104 -4.09 -1.11 10.03
CA ILE A 104 -5.32 -0.71 10.74
C ILE A 104 -5.75 -1.76 11.78
N HIS A 105 -5.58 -3.05 11.46
CA HIS A 105 -6.13 -4.15 12.27
C HIS A 105 -5.07 -4.95 13.04
N ALA A 106 -3.79 -4.62 12.87
CA ALA A 106 -2.70 -5.32 13.51
C ALA A 106 -2.77 -5.21 15.03
N ARG A 107 -2.73 -6.37 15.69
CA ARG A 107 -2.73 -6.44 17.16
C ARG A 107 -1.51 -5.75 17.75
N SER A 108 -0.40 -5.80 17.01
CA SER A 108 0.86 -5.13 17.34
C SER A 108 0.67 -3.64 17.58
N PHE A 109 -0.33 -2.99 16.98
CA PHE A 109 -0.61 -1.56 17.17
C PHE A 109 -1.80 -1.28 18.09
N THR A 110 -2.65 -2.27 18.34
CA THR A 110 -3.71 -2.14 19.35
C THR A 110 -3.09 -1.94 20.75
N GLY A 111 -3.42 -0.84 21.42
CA GLY A 111 -2.94 -0.55 22.77
C GLY A 111 -3.65 -1.42 23.83
N PRO A 112 -3.16 -1.46 25.09
CA PRO A 112 -3.78 -2.21 26.19
C PRO A 112 -5.23 -1.78 26.52
N TYR A 113 -5.70 -0.65 25.99
CA TYR A 113 -7.06 -0.14 26.17
C TYR A 113 -8.08 -0.66 25.14
N SER A 114 -7.69 -1.53 24.21
CA SER A 114 -8.57 -2.04 23.15
C SER A 114 -9.40 -3.26 23.57
N LYS A 115 -10.04 -3.18 24.74
CA LYS A 115 -11.31 -3.89 24.97
C LYS A 115 -12.46 -3.01 24.47
N GLY A 116 -12.63 -2.95 23.15
CA GLY A 116 -13.91 -2.55 22.54
C GLY A 116 -14.27 -1.06 22.43
N GLN A 117 -13.33 -0.10 22.59
CA GLN A 117 -13.64 1.29 22.25
C GLN A 117 -13.24 1.64 20.81
N PRO A 118 -14.14 2.26 20.01
CA PRO A 118 -13.82 2.73 18.66
C PRO A 118 -12.62 3.66 18.70
N LEU A 119 -11.69 3.53 17.75
CA LEU A 119 -10.64 4.51 17.55
C LEU A 119 -11.28 5.88 17.33
N LYS A 120 -11.30 6.74 18.37
CA LYS A 120 -11.51 8.17 18.18
C LYS A 120 -10.26 8.70 17.49
N LEU A 121 -10.30 8.74 16.17
CA LEU A 121 -9.38 9.56 15.41
C LEU A 121 -9.53 11.00 15.93
N PRO A 122 -8.45 11.71 16.30
CA PRO A 122 -8.52 13.14 16.51
C PRO A 122 -9.01 13.74 15.19
N HIS A 123 -10.19 14.35 15.21
CA HIS A 123 -10.87 14.89 14.02
C HIS A 123 -10.06 15.97 13.28
N ASP A 124 -8.96 16.44 13.86
CA ASP A 124 -8.33 17.70 13.45
C ASP A 124 -7.02 17.55 12.66
N LYS A 125 -6.53 16.33 12.37
CA LYS A 125 -5.19 16.15 11.75
C LYS A 125 -5.15 15.55 10.36
N PHE A 126 -6.25 14.99 9.85
CA PHE A 126 -6.26 14.42 8.49
C PHE A 126 -6.63 15.43 7.40
N LEU A 127 -7.26 16.56 7.73
CA LEU A 127 -7.72 17.52 6.72
C LEU A 127 -6.62 18.50 6.24
N ALA A 128 -5.57 18.74 7.04
CA ALA A 128 -4.55 19.73 6.71
C ALA A 128 -3.50 19.25 5.68
N SER A 129 -3.37 17.94 5.44
CA SER A 129 -2.29 17.40 4.59
C SER A 129 -2.70 17.13 3.14
N VAL A 130 -3.98 17.32 2.77
CA VAL A 130 -4.49 17.00 1.41
C VAL A 130 -4.87 18.26 0.63
N VAL A 131 -4.81 19.44 1.27
CA VAL A 131 -5.20 20.74 0.66
C VAL A 131 -4.04 21.76 0.65
N SER A 132 -2.78 21.31 0.71
CA SER A 132 -1.63 22.19 0.45
C SER A 132 -0.75 21.63 -0.66
#